data_AF-A0A931G3T5-F1
#
_entry.id   AF-A0A931G3T5-F1
#
_cell.length_a   1.000
_cell.length_b   1.000
_cell.length_c   1.000
_cell.angle_alpha   90.00
_cell.angle_beta   90.00
_cell.angle_gamma   90.00
#
_symmetry.space_group_name_H-M   'P 1'
#
loop_
_entity.id
_entity.type
_entity.pdbx_description
1 polymer ?
#
loop_
_entity_poly.entity_id
_entity_poly.type
_entity_poly.pdbx_seq_one_letter_code
_entity_poly.pdbx_strand_id
1 'polypeptide(L)'
;MPNRTAPKAPPTKPKAAPKKGAAGTGTRTAVQPSRKGTTPRTGTSQKAATAKTAPKKAPAAKTATAPARTRTAAKISTARRPPARSTGSKSRTSRTPKPKAMEVSYSGRIFRSRLEARWAVFMDLLDVNWDYEPSFYQVGEELFYLPDFYLPDHQLWLEVKGAPFMDTASMAKVLASVAGPMRIPLREAPYTASDRLLLGGPFKALKHGLMPVHTLITPAGPNLAALSHAAFDIEPDGRASINTLGNPWDTMAATGVKAARRPNPARLQQLLEPEPHLRPGLVPDRISRAYNGAYRLAFDGLSRNISDHDVLSAVSRRRSGRPLGAAA
;
A
#
# COMPACT_ATOMS: atom_id res chain seq x y z
N MET A 1 -71.55 21.37 -9.84
CA MET A 1 -71.99 21.97 -8.57
C MET A 1 -72.39 20.86 -7.60
N PRO A 2 -72.03 20.89 -6.31
CA PRO A 2 -70.79 21.35 -5.68
C PRO A 2 -70.00 20.13 -5.10
N ASN A 3 -68.69 19.98 -5.31
CA ASN A 3 -67.59 20.70 -4.66
C ASN A 3 -67.68 20.74 -3.11
N ARG A 4 -66.88 19.91 -2.43
CA ARG A 4 -66.62 19.95 -0.98
C ARG A 4 -65.11 19.94 -0.71
N THR A 5 -64.48 21.10 -0.88
CA THR A 5 -63.12 21.37 -0.42
C THR A 5 -63.07 21.51 1.10
N ALA A 6 -62.20 20.76 1.77
CA ALA A 6 -61.90 20.91 3.19
C ALA A 6 -61.08 22.21 3.46
N PRO A 7 -61.20 22.82 4.65
CA PRO A 7 -60.58 24.12 4.93
C PRO A 7 -59.05 24.05 5.12
N LYS A 8 -58.38 25.08 4.61
CA LYS A 8 -56.92 25.27 4.63
C LYS A 8 -56.47 25.88 5.97
N ALA A 9 -55.56 25.23 6.68
CA ALA A 9 -55.00 25.76 7.93
C ALA A 9 -54.10 27.01 7.69
N PRO A 10 -54.11 28.01 8.58
CA PRO A 10 -53.30 29.22 8.45
C PRO A 10 -51.82 28.99 8.86
N PRO A 11 -50.86 29.78 8.33
CA PRO A 11 -49.43 29.58 8.56
C PRO A 11 -48.97 30.08 9.93
N THR A 12 -48.04 29.34 10.54
CA THR A 12 -47.40 29.70 11.81
C THR A 12 -46.24 30.70 11.60
N LYS A 13 -46.27 31.83 12.31
CA LYS A 13 -45.14 32.78 12.40
C LYS A 13 -44.17 32.39 13.52
N PRO A 14 -42.86 32.67 13.39
CA PRO A 14 -41.87 32.35 14.42
C PRO A 14 -42.00 33.24 15.66
N LYS A 15 -41.77 32.69 16.86
CA LYS A 15 -41.67 33.45 18.11
C LYS A 15 -40.21 33.78 18.43
N ALA A 16 -39.98 35.04 18.80
CA ALA A 16 -38.68 35.54 19.27
C ALA A 16 -38.44 35.27 20.76
N ALA A 17 -37.17 35.39 21.18
CA ALA A 17 -36.69 35.12 22.53
C ALA A 17 -36.95 36.26 23.55
N PRO A 18 -36.92 35.97 24.86
CA PRO A 18 -36.69 36.96 25.92
C PRO A 18 -35.20 37.14 26.26
N LYS A 19 -34.85 38.29 26.87
CA LYS A 19 -33.48 38.68 27.28
C LYS A 19 -33.47 39.24 28.71
N LYS A 20 -32.26 39.26 29.31
CA LYS A 20 -31.80 39.91 30.57
C LYS A 20 -31.89 39.05 31.85
N GLY A 21 -30.86 39.02 32.72
CA GLY A 21 -29.50 39.59 32.58
C GLY A 21 -28.67 39.65 33.88
N ALA A 22 -27.39 40.06 33.73
CA ALA A 22 -26.41 40.49 34.77
C ALA A 22 -25.98 39.43 35.84
N ALA A 23 -24.78 39.44 36.44
CA ALA A 23 -23.59 40.30 36.35
C ALA A 23 -22.28 39.48 36.59
N GLY A 24 -21.09 40.02 36.29
CA GLY A 24 -19.81 39.36 36.63
C GLY A 24 -18.57 40.02 36.00
N THR A 25 -17.80 40.76 36.82
CA THR A 25 -16.65 41.63 36.48
C THR A 25 -15.30 40.95 36.19
N GLY A 26 -14.46 41.61 35.36
CA GLY A 26 -12.99 41.46 35.32
C GLY A 26 -12.45 40.40 34.34
N THR A 27 -11.36 40.61 33.58
CA THR A 27 -10.46 41.78 33.42
C THR A 27 -9.85 41.74 32.02
N ARG A 28 -9.59 42.89 31.38
CA ARG A 28 -8.95 42.97 30.06
C ARG A 28 -7.42 43.05 30.19
N THR A 29 -6.70 42.30 29.35
CA THR A 29 -5.37 42.70 28.88
C THR A 29 -5.27 42.43 27.38
N ALA A 30 -5.12 43.49 26.60
CA ALA A 30 -4.82 43.41 25.17
C ALA A 30 -3.38 43.84 24.94
N VAL A 31 -2.66 43.14 24.06
CA VAL A 31 -1.32 43.55 23.60
C VAL A 31 -1.36 43.64 22.08
N GLN A 32 -1.13 44.85 21.56
CA GLN A 32 -0.94 45.12 20.13
C GLN A 32 0.55 45.03 19.74
N PRO A 33 0.88 44.87 18.44
CA PRO A 33 2.23 44.54 18.00
C PRO A 33 3.15 45.77 17.86
N SER A 34 4.43 45.59 18.19
CA SER A 34 5.47 46.60 17.98
C SER A 34 6.17 46.43 16.63
N ARG A 35 6.06 47.44 15.77
CA ARG A 35 7.00 47.63 14.65
C ARG A 35 8.27 48.32 15.17
N LYS A 36 9.45 47.84 14.74
CA LYS A 36 10.65 48.64 14.47
C LYS A 36 11.51 47.83 13.49
N GLY A 37 12.07 48.50 12.49
CA GLY A 37 13.00 47.87 11.53
C GLY A 37 14.22 48.75 11.33
N THR A 38 15.30 48.15 10.84
CA THR A 38 16.46 48.85 10.27
C THR A 38 17.26 47.89 9.40
N THR A 39 17.46 48.24 8.13
CA THR A 39 18.57 47.74 7.29
C THR A 39 19.80 48.60 7.54
N PRO A 40 21.01 48.04 7.34
CA PRO A 40 21.78 48.37 6.13
C PRO A 40 22.38 47.09 5.48
N ARG A 41 22.75 46.95 4.20
CA ARG A 41 23.04 47.78 3.01
C ARG A 41 24.45 47.40 2.51
N THR A 42 24.50 46.82 1.31
CA THR A 42 25.64 46.73 0.34
C THR A 42 26.95 46.04 0.71
N GLY A 43 27.32 45.06 -0.12
CA GLY A 43 28.69 44.58 -0.36
C GLY A 43 28.75 43.87 -1.73
N THR A 44 29.38 44.50 -2.72
CA THR A 44 29.47 44.04 -4.13
C THR A 44 30.73 43.19 -4.42
N SER A 45 30.81 42.65 -5.64
CA SER A 45 31.99 42.06 -6.33
C SER A 45 32.15 40.53 -6.19
N GLN A 46 32.65 39.77 -7.19
CA GLN A 46 32.97 40.04 -8.60
C GLN A 46 33.04 38.72 -9.41
N LYS A 47 33.18 38.80 -10.75
CA LYS A 47 33.40 37.67 -11.67
C LYS A 47 34.76 36.98 -11.47
N ALA A 48 34.85 35.68 -11.80
CA ALA A 48 35.94 35.13 -12.63
C ALA A 48 35.53 33.76 -13.24
N ALA A 49 36.13 33.42 -14.39
CA ALA A 49 36.00 32.13 -15.07
C ALA A 49 37.42 31.58 -15.39
N THR A 50 37.51 30.51 -16.20
CA THR A 50 38.74 29.82 -16.69
C THR A 50 39.40 28.84 -15.68
N ALA A 51 40.06 27.74 -16.08
CA ALA A 51 40.14 27.04 -17.36
C ALA A 51 40.58 25.56 -17.20
N LYS A 52 40.54 24.79 -18.30
CA LYS A 52 41.04 23.41 -18.44
C LYS A 52 42.57 23.33 -18.33
N THR A 53 43.11 22.20 -17.85
CA THR A 53 44.19 21.45 -18.56
C THR A 53 44.42 20.03 -18.02
N ALA A 54 44.60 19.08 -18.95
CA ALA A 54 45.38 17.83 -18.82
C ALA A 54 46.37 17.81 -20.01
N PRO A 55 47.51 17.08 -19.99
CA PRO A 55 47.56 15.63 -20.33
C PRO A 55 48.61 14.87 -19.44
N LYS A 56 49.28 13.73 -19.73
CA LYS A 56 49.45 12.90 -20.95
C LYS A 56 49.61 11.39 -20.63
N LYS A 57 50.73 10.72 -20.97
CA LYS A 57 50.96 9.24 -20.88
C LYS A 57 52.44 8.82 -20.89
N ALA A 58 52.80 7.81 -20.06
CA ALA A 58 53.54 6.56 -20.38
C ALA A 58 54.99 6.59 -20.96
N PRO A 59 55.68 5.43 -21.18
CA PRO A 59 55.94 4.26 -20.30
C PRO A 59 57.41 3.74 -20.33
N ALA A 60 57.76 2.70 -19.55
CA ALA A 60 58.92 1.82 -19.81
C ALA A 60 58.76 0.41 -19.20
N ALA A 61 59.41 -0.61 -19.80
CA ALA A 61 59.46 -2.01 -19.35
C ALA A 61 60.78 -2.68 -19.83
N LYS A 62 61.24 -3.79 -19.21
CA LYS A 62 62.17 -4.80 -19.83
C LYS A 62 62.55 -6.01 -18.93
N THR A 63 62.45 -7.23 -19.52
CA THR A 63 63.38 -8.41 -19.52
C THR A 63 63.69 -9.20 -18.21
N ALA A 64 64.12 -10.48 -18.19
CA ALA A 64 64.59 -11.50 -19.18
C ALA A 64 64.24 -12.95 -18.67
N THR A 65 63.89 -13.99 -19.45
CA THR A 65 64.63 -14.90 -20.40
C THR A 65 65.17 -16.21 -19.77
N ALA A 66 65.00 -17.35 -20.47
CA ALA A 66 65.30 -18.74 -20.04
C ALA A 66 66.73 -19.24 -20.38
N PRO A 67 67.08 -20.54 -20.13
CA PRO A 67 67.26 -21.48 -21.25
C PRO A 67 66.90 -22.98 -20.98
N ALA A 68 67.18 -23.87 -21.95
CA ALA A 68 66.68 -25.26 -22.08
C ALA A 68 67.78 -26.36 -22.06
N ARG A 69 67.42 -27.67 -22.09
CA ARG A 69 68.14 -28.74 -22.89
C ARG A 69 67.53 -30.18 -22.91
N THR A 70 67.41 -30.72 -24.14
CA THR A 70 67.63 -32.11 -24.68
C THR A 70 67.21 -33.45 -23.99
N ARG A 71 66.30 -34.17 -24.69
CA ARG A 71 66.28 -35.60 -25.16
C ARG A 71 66.85 -36.78 -24.31
N THR A 72 66.01 -37.81 -24.13
CA THR A 72 66.35 -39.26 -24.14
C THR A 72 65.12 -40.12 -24.53
N ALA A 73 65.26 -41.45 -24.69
CA ALA A 73 64.30 -42.32 -25.41
C ALA A 73 63.87 -43.61 -24.67
N ALA A 74 62.83 -44.26 -25.24
CA ALA A 74 62.52 -45.71 -25.24
C ALA A 74 61.38 -46.31 -24.36
N LYS A 75 60.59 -47.15 -25.05
CA LYS A 75 59.79 -48.35 -24.68
C LYS A 75 58.62 -48.32 -23.65
N ILE A 76 57.42 -48.54 -24.23
CA ILE A 76 56.39 -49.55 -23.90
C ILE A 76 55.94 -49.72 -22.44
N SER A 77 54.69 -49.38 -22.16
CA SER A 77 53.75 -50.28 -21.45
C SER A 77 52.29 -49.94 -21.76
N THR A 78 51.46 -50.95 -22.00
CA THR A 78 50.03 -50.83 -22.31
C THR A 78 49.20 -50.71 -21.01
N ALA A 79 49.06 -49.49 -20.49
CA ALA A 79 48.19 -49.21 -19.36
C ALA A 79 46.73 -48.93 -19.81
N ARG A 80 45.81 -49.70 -19.22
CA ARG A 80 44.37 -49.75 -19.56
C ARG A 80 43.65 -48.44 -19.23
N ARG A 81 43.05 -47.77 -20.23
CA ARG A 81 42.21 -46.58 -20.03
C ARG A 81 41.05 -46.87 -19.05
N PRO A 82 40.86 -46.08 -17.97
CA PRO A 82 39.57 -46.07 -17.30
C PRO A 82 38.52 -45.47 -18.24
N PRO A 83 37.23 -45.88 -18.14
CA PRO A 83 36.18 -45.31 -18.97
C PRO A 83 36.06 -43.81 -18.71
N ALA A 84 35.81 -43.04 -19.78
CA ALA A 84 35.60 -41.61 -19.66
C ALA A 84 34.43 -41.35 -18.71
N ARG A 85 34.68 -40.62 -17.62
CA ARG A 85 33.62 -40.05 -16.80
C ARG A 85 32.72 -39.25 -17.75
N SER A 86 31.48 -39.67 -17.92
CA SER A 86 30.49 -38.86 -18.61
C SER A 86 30.46 -37.51 -17.90
N THR A 87 30.69 -36.44 -18.66
CA THR A 87 30.50 -35.08 -18.18
C THR A 87 29.00 -34.91 -17.97
N GLY A 88 28.53 -35.31 -16.79
CA GLY A 88 27.14 -35.23 -16.40
C GLY A 88 26.66 -33.81 -16.68
N SER A 89 25.81 -33.68 -17.70
CA SER A 89 25.18 -32.42 -18.06
C SER A 89 24.55 -31.89 -16.79
N LYS A 90 25.09 -30.78 -16.26
CA LYS A 90 24.53 -30.14 -15.08
C LYS A 90 23.13 -29.72 -15.48
N SER A 91 22.14 -30.50 -15.02
CA SER A 91 20.72 -30.21 -15.23
C SER A 91 20.51 -28.74 -14.92
N ARG A 92 20.22 -27.96 -15.96
CA ARG A 92 19.82 -26.57 -15.82
C ARG A 92 18.54 -26.62 -15.02
N THR A 93 18.64 -26.37 -13.71
CA THR A 93 17.50 -26.30 -12.82
C THR A 93 16.48 -25.39 -13.49
N SER A 94 15.36 -25.97 -13.89
CA SER A 94 14.33 -25.28 -14.66
C SER A 94 13.77 -24.20 -13.76
N ARG A 95 14.25 -22.97 -13.98
CA ARG A 95 13.97 -21.84 -13.11
C ARG A 95 12.46 -21.60 -13.20
N THR A 96 11.73 -22.00 -12.16
CA THR A 96 10.26 -21.96 -12.13
C THR A 96 9.81 -20.58 -12.58
N PRO A 97 8.96 -20.47 -13.60
CA PRO A 97 8.54 -19.16 -14.10
C PRO A 97 7.93 -18.38 -12.92
N LYS A 98 8.30 -17.09 -12.80
CA LYS A 98 7.69 -16.22 -11.78
C LYS A 98 6.17 -16.28 -11.99
N PRO A 99 5.35 -16.49 -10.93
CA PRO A 99 3.91 -16.47 -11.08
C PRO A 99 3.51 -15.11 -11.67
N LYS A 100 2.80 -15.14 -12.80
CA LYS A 100 2.24 -13.93 -13.41
C LYS A 100 0.87 -13.68 -12.79
N ALA A 101 0.63 -12.46 -12.30
CA ALA A 101 -0.70 -12.05 -11.93
C ALA A 101 -1.64 -12.10 -13.15
N MET A 102 -2.87 -12.58 -12.95
CA MET A 102 -3.89 -12.62 -14.00
C MET A 102 -4.79 -11.41 -13.86
N GLU A 103 -4.87 -10.60 -14.91
CA GLU A 103 -5.74 -9.43 -14.99
C GLU A 103 -7.22 -9.82 -14.97
N VAL A 104 -8.06 -8.98 -14.36
CA VAL A 104 -9.51 -9.17 -14.27
C VAL A 104 -10.25 -7.85 -14.42
N SER A 105 -11.30 -7.83 -15.24
CA SER A 105 -12.30 -6.78 -15.36
C SER A 105 -13.37 -6.94 -14.27
N TYR A 106 -13.61 -5.86 -13.52
CA TYR A 106 -14.73 -5.74 -12.58
C TYR A 106 -15.07 -4.25 -12.36
N SER A 107 -16.35 -3.92 -12.16
CA SER A 107 -16.82 -2.54 -11.95
C SER A 107 -16.29 -1.52 -12.98
N GLY A 108 -16.19 -1.93 -14.25
CA GLY A 108 -15.67 -1.11 -15.35
C GLY A 108 -14.15 -0.85 -15.33
N ARG A 109 -13.40 -1.47 -14.42
CA ARG A 109 -11.94 -1.31 -14.27
C ARG A 109 -11.22 -2.64 -14.48
N ILE A 110 -9.99 -2.59 -15.00
CA ILE A 110 -9.12 -3.76 -15.18
C ILE A 110 -8.10 -3.79 -14.05
N PHE A 111 -8.25 -4.75 -13.16
CA PHE A 111 -7.31 -5.06 -12.08
C PHE A 111 -6.12 -5.85 -12.61
N ARG A 112 -4.92 -5.59 -12.06
CA ARG A 112 -3.67 -6.29 -12.43
C ARG A 112 -3.59 -7.69 -11.85
N SER A 113 -4.38 -7.99 -10.82
CA SER A 113 -4.51 -9.35 -10.27
C SER A 113 -5.94 -9.72 -9.87
N ARG A 114 -6.22 -11.02 -9.96
CA ARG A 114 -7.35 -11.70 -9.29
C ARG A 114 -7.47 -11.38 -7.80
N LEU A 115 -6.38 -11.03 -7.10
CA LEU A 115 -6.45 -10.70 -5.68
C LEU A 115 -6.96 -9.28 -5.46
N GLU A 116 -6.51 -8.30 -6.25
CA GLU A 116 -7.07 -6.94 -6.25
C GLU A 116 -8.57 -6.96 -6.57
N ALA A 117 -8.99 -7.74 -7.57
CA ALA A 117 -10.41 -7.89 -7.91
C ALA A 117 -11.24 -8.49 -6.76
N ARG A 118 -10.70 -9.46 -5.98
CA ARG A 118 -11.36 -9.97 -4.77
C ARG A 118 -11.51 -8.88 -3.71
N TRP A 119 -10.50 -8.03 -3.54
CA TRP A 119 -10.56 -6.90 -2.61
C TRP A 119 -11.57 -5.83 -3.04
N ALA A 120 -11.66 -5.49 -4.32
CA ALA A 120 -12.70 -4.60 -4.85
C ALA A 120 -14.11 -5.13 -4.57
N VAL A 121 -14.36 -6.41 -4.89
CA VAL A 121 -15.62 -7.10 -4.60
C VAL A 121 -15.93 -7.14 -3.10
N PHE A 122 -14.94 -7.42 -2.25
CA PHE A 122 -15.10 -7.43 -0.80
C PHE A 122 -15.58 -6.06 -0.28
N MET A 123 -14.95 -4.99 -0.73
CA MET A 123 -15.33 -3.62 -0.37
C MET A 123 -16.73 -3.27 -0.88
N ASP A 124 -17.10 -3.73 -2.08
CA ASP A 124 -18.43 -3.53 -2.65
C ASP A 124 -19.55 -4.26 -1.89
N LEU A 125 -19.27 -5.45 -1.37
CA LEU A 125 -20.18 -6.18 -0.48
C LEU A 125 -20.30 -5.52 0.92
N LEU A 126 -19.28 -4.79 1.36
CA LEU A 126 -19.24 -4.13 2.68
C LEU A 126 -19.80 -2.71 2.74
N ASP A 127 -20.05 -2.08 1.60
CA ASP A 127 -20.58 -0.70 1.55
C ASP A 127 -19.49 0.34 1.23
N VAL A 128 -18.22 -0.09 1.25
CA VAL A 128 -17.01 0.75 1.28
C VAL A 128 -16.71 1.33 -0.09
N ASN A 129 -16.59 2.66 -0.23
CA ASN A 129 -16.13 3.23 -1.49
C ASN A 129 -14.62 3.04 -1.68
N TRP A 130 -14.20 2.88 -2.94
CA TRP A 130 -12.80 2.74 -3.32
C TRP A 130 -12.48 3.44 -4.65
N ASP A 131 -11.22 3.82 -4.80
CA ASP A 131 -10.61 4.36 -6.02
C ASP A 131 -9.32 3.58 -6.31
N TYR A 132 -9.26 2.91 -7.47
CA TYR A 132 -8.17 1.99 -7.84
C TYR A 132 -7.08 2.69 -8.67
N GLU A 133 -5.83 2.43 -8.32
CA GLU A 133 -4.60 3.01 -8.89
C GLU A 133 -4.66 4.53 -9.16
N PRO A 134 -5.01 5.35 -8.16
CA PRO A 134 -5.46 6.71 -8.39
C PRO A 134 -4.37 7.71 -8.85
N SER A 135 -3.10 7.47 -8.51
CA SER A 135 -1.93 8.24 -8.97
C SER A 135 -0.63 7.58 -8.50
N PHE A 136 0.47 7.86 -9.20
CA PHE A 136 1.82 7.66 -8.67
C PHE A 136 2.16 8.76 -7.65
N TYR A 137 2.98 8.41 -6.66
CA TYR A 137 3.52 9.30 -5.62
C TYR A 137 5.01 9.05 -5.40
N GLN A 138 5.73 10.07 -4.95
CA GLN A 138 7.10 9.96 -4.46
C GLN A 138 7.07 9.72 -2.94
N VAL A 139 7.76 8.67 -2.46
CA VAL A 139 7.78 8.25 -1.04
C VAL A 139 9.19 8.16 -0.44
N GLY A 140 10.20 8.53 -1.23
CA GLY A 140 11.61 8.69 -0.88
C GLY A 140 12.33 9.36 -2.07
N GLU A 141 13.55 9.84 -1.89
CA GLU A 141 14.25 10.68 -2.90
C GLU A 141 14.18 10.11 -4.33
N GLU A 142 14.49 8.81 -4.49
CA GLU A 142 14.37 8.08 -5.76
C GLU A 142 13.30 6.97 -5.71
N LEU A 143 12.36 7.02 -4.74
CA LEU A 143 11.40 5.95 -4.49
C LEU A 143 9.98 6.35 -4.87
N PHE A 144 9.50 5.82 -5.99
CA PHE A 144 8.13 6.04 -6.48
C PHE A 144 7.22 4.85 -6.18
N TYR A 145 5.96 5.14 -5.84
CA TYR A 145 4.96 4.18 -5.42
C TYR A 145 3.60 4.49 -6.06
N LEU A 146 2.94 3.45 -6.57
CA LEU A 146 1.55 3.45 -7.00
C LEU A 146 0.83 2.49 -6.06
N PRO A 147 0.07 2.99 -5.06
CA PRO A 147 -0.78 2.14 -4.22
C PRO A 147 -1.99 1.61 -5.00
N ASP A 148 -2.41 0.39 -4.66
CA ASP A 148 -3.51 -0.28 -5.38
C ASP A 148 -4.87 0.42 -5.17
N PHE A 149 -5.21 0.82 -3.94
CA PHE A 149 -6.52 1.42 -3.64
C PHE A 149 -6.46 2.58 -2.62
N TYR A 150 -7.31 3.58 -2.81
CA TYR A 150 -7.67 4.57 -1.79
C TYR A 150 -9.14 4.40 -1.36
N LEU A 151 -9.40 4.45 -0.05
CA LEU A 151 -10.71 4.30 0.57
C LEU A 151 -11.13 5.64 1.20
N PRO A 152 -11.89 6.50 0.49
CA PRO A 152 -12.16 7.88 0.93
C PRO A 152 -12.90 7.93 2.27
N ASP A 153 -13.91 7.08 2.48
CA ASP A 153 -14.74 7.06 3.69
C ASP A 153 -13.95 6.70 4.97
N HIS A 154 -12.77 6.09 4.80
CA HIS A 154 -11.87 5.66 5.88
C HIS A 154 -10.57 6.49 5.94
N GLN A 155 -10.38 7.43 5.01
CA GLN A 155 -9.12 8.17 4.81
C GLN A 155 -7.88 7.24 4.76
N LEU A 156 -8.04 6.07 4.14
CA LEU A 156 -7.12 4.93 4.25
C LEU A 156 -6.61 4.49 2.87
N TRP A 157 -5.34 4.11 2.81
CA TRP A 157 -4.76 3.43 1.66
C TRP A 157 -4.79 1.91 1.87
N LEU A 158 -4.98 1.15 0.79
CA LEU A 158 -4.97 -0.31 0.79
C LEU A 158 -4.01 -0.80 -0.30
N GLU A 159 -3.01 -1.58 0.10
CA GLU A 159 -2.07 -2.29 -0.78
C GLU A 159 -2.42 -3.78 -0.76
N VAL A 160 -2.61 -4.38 -1.93
CA VAL A 160 -2.99 -5.77 -2.08
C VAL A 160 -1.77 -6.62 -2.47
N LYS A 161 -1.36 -7.56 -1.62
CA LYS A 161 -0.16 -8.39 -1.87
C LYS A 161 -0.32 -9.86 -1.49
N GLY A 162 0.01 -10.74 -2.43
CA GLY A 162 0.33 -12.14 -2.14
C GLY A 162 1.81 -12.33 -1.78
N ALA A 163 2.11 -13.29 -0.92
CA ALA A 163 3.47 -13.56 -0.42
C ALA A 163 4.56 -13.62 -1.51
N PRO A 164 4.37 -14.24 -2.70
CA PRO A 164 5.36 -14.26 -3.77
C PRO A 164 5.79 -12.88 -4.27
N PHE A 165 4.91 -11.87 -4.19
CA PHE A 165 5.12 -10.52 -4.71
C PHE A 165 5.59 -9.51 -3.66
N MET A 166 5.57 -9.87 -2.38
CA MET A 166 6.09 -9.01 -1.31
C MET A 166 7.61 -9.19 -1.15
N ASP A 167 8.38 -8.27 -1.74
CA ASP A 167 9.84 -8.22 -1.69
C ASP A 167 10.37 -7.00 -0.90
N THR A 168 11.70 -6.82 -0.84
CA THR A 168 12.31 -5.72 -0.08
C THR A 168 12.02 -4.34 -0.65
N ALA A 169 11.78 -4.24 -1.96
CA ALA A 169 11.38 -2.99 -2.60
C ALA A 169 9.92 -2.65 -2.30
N SER A 170 9.04 -3.66 -2.31
CA SER A 170 7.62 -3.51 -1.97
C SER A 170 7.46 -3.09 -0.51
N MET A 171 8.13 -3.79 0.42
CA MET A 171 8.13 -3.41 1.85
C MET A 171 8.64 -1.98 2.07
N ALA A 172 9.74 -1.58 1.42
CA ALA A 172 10.29 -0.23 1.56
C ALA A 172 9.30 0.86 1.11
N LYS A 173 8.60 0.65 -0.01
CA LYS A 173 7.55 1.56 -0.50
C LYS A 173 6.38 1.65 0.46
N VAL A 174 5.82 0.51 0.83
CA VAL A 174 4.63 0.42 1.69
C VAL A 174 4.87 1.09 3.04
N LEU A 175 5.99 0.78 3.72
CA LEU A 175 6.33 1.38 5.01
C LEU A 175 6.58 2.90 4.88
N ALA A 176 7.38 3.31 3.90
CA ALA A 176 7.70 4.73 3.71
C ALA A 176 6.48 5.58 3.33
N SER A 177 5.53 4.99 2.61
CA SER A 177 4.33 5.69 2.13
C SER A 177 3.49 6.32 3.25
N VAL A 178 3.48 5.74 4.45
CA VAL A 178 2.66 6.26 5.56
C VAL A 178 3.42 6.52 6.85
N ALA A 179 4.69 6.10 6.96
CA ALA A 179 5.53 6.34 8.13
C ALA A 179 6.95 6.85 7.80
N GLY A 180 7.25 7.10 6.53
CA GLY A 180 8.55 7.59 6.05
C GLY A 180 8.64 9.11 5.87
N PRO A 181 9.69 9.60 5.17
CA PRO A 181 9.98 11.02 5.06
C PRO A 181 9.03 11.76 4.10
N MET A 182 8.51 11.08 3.08
CA MET A 182 7.53 11.62 2.13
C MET A 182 6.31 10.72 2.12
N ARG A 183 5.31 11.07 2.95
CA ARG A 183 4.08 10.29 3.08
C ARG A 183 3.10 10.63 1.96
N ILE A 184 2.42 9.62 1.42
CA ILE A 184 1.38 9.80 0.41
C ILE A 184 0.19 10.59 1.00
N PRO A 185 -0.46 11.47 0.24
CA PRO A 185 -1.52 12.33 0.77
C PRO A 185 -2.85 11.58 0.96
N LEU A 186 -3.76 12.19 1.70
CA LEU A 186 -5.19 11.93 1.58
C LEU A 186 -5.70 12.49 0.24
N ARG A 187 -6.69 11.83 -0.38
CA ARG A 187 -7.33 12.30 -1.62
C ARG A 187 -8.67 12.99 -1.40
N GLU A 188 -9.15 13.03 -0.16
CA GLU A 188 -10.20 13.94 0.29
C GLU A 188 -9.59 15.05 1.15
N ALA A 189 -10.34 16.14 1.37
CA ALA A 189 -9.98 17.18 2.33
C ALA A 189 -9.68 16.56 3.72
N PRO A 190 -8.64 17.03 4.44
CA PRO A 190 -7.83 18.22 4.18
C PRO A 190 -6.60 18.01 3.25
N TYR A 191 -6.49 16.91 2.51
CA TYR A 191 -5.37 16.59 1.61
C TYR A 191 -3.98 16.54 2.30
N THR A 192 -3.96 16.34 3.62
CA THR A 192 -2.73 16.16 4.42
C THR A 192 -2.05 14.83 4.13
N ALA A 193 -0.83 14.64 4.62
CA ALA A 193 -0.18 13.32 4.62
C ALA A 193 -1.06 12.25 5.31
N SER A 194 -1.20 11.08 4.68
CA SER A 194 -1.81 9.90 5.31
C SER A 194 -0.95 9.39 6.46
N ASP A 195 -1.61 8.84 7.48
CA ASP A 195 -1.03 8.16 8.64
C ASP A 195 -1.35 6.66 8.66
N ARG A 196 -1.99 6.11 7.61
CA ARG A 196 -2.49 4.73 7.62
C ARG A 196 -2.51 4.06 6.25
N LEU A 197 -2.04 2.81 6.22
CA LEU A 197 -2.16 1.88 5.10
C LEU A 197 -2.47 0.47 5.60
N LEU A 198 -3.46 -0.18 4.98
CA LEU A 198 -3.84 -1.57 5.27
C LEU A 198 -3.22 -2.52 4.22
N LEU A 199 -2.67 -3.65 4.68
CA LEU A 199 -2.22 -4.73 3.81
C LEU A 199 -3.34 -5.74 3.56
N GLY A 200 -3.83 -5.75 2.32
CA GLY A 200 -4.81 -6.71 1.82
C GLY A 200 -4.15 -7.98 1.26
N GLY A 201 -3.99 -9.01 2.10
CA GLY A 201 -3.46 -10.28 1.63
C GLY A 201 -4.51 -11.25 1.05
N PRO A 202 -4.11 -12.51 0.79
CA PRO A 202 -5.01 -13.59 0.37
C PRO A 202 -6.16 -13.86 1.34
N PHE A 203 -7.38 -13.93 0.80
CA PHE A 203 -8.55 -14.43 1.53
C PHE A 203 -8.41 -15.93 1.84
N LYS A 204 -8.96 -16.35 2.98
CA LYS A 204 -9.01 -17.74 3.45
C LYS A 204 -10.46 -18.15 3.77
N ALA A 205 -10.73 -19.44 3.91
CA ALA A 205 -11.99 -19.91 4.48
C ALA A 205 -12.13 -19.42 5.93
N LEU A 206 -13.24 -18.74 6.26
CA LEU A 206 -13.50 -18.36 7.65
C LEU A 206 -13.83 -19.58 8.51
N LYS A 207 -13.23 -19.63 9.70
CA LYS A 207 -13.60 -20.57 10.77
C LYS A 207 -14.62 -19.90 11.68
N HIS A 208 -15.60 -20.66 12.16
CA HIS A 208 -16.64 -20.13 13.05
C HIS A 208 -16.04 -19.47 14.30
N GLY A 209 -16.53 -18.29 14.66
CA GLY A 209 -16.06 -17.53 15.83
C GLY A 209 -14.71 -16.79 15.65
N LEU A 210 -14.04 -16.89 14.50
CA LEU A 210 -12.77 -16.20 14.24
C LEU A 210 -12.96 -15.01 13.31
N MET A 211 -12.58 -13.82 13.78
CA MET A 211 -12.59 -12.57 13.02
C MET A 211 -11.37 -12.51 12.09
N PRO A 212 -11.52 -12.37 10.76
CA PRO A 212 -10.39 -12.08 9.88
C PRO A 212 -9.75 -10.75 10.27
N VAL A 213 -8.42 -10.75 10.37
CA VAL A 213 -7.63 -9.55 10.66
C VAL A 213 -6.63 -9.30 9.53
N HIS A 214 -6.15 -8.07 9.46
CA HIS A 214 -5.22 -7.58 8.45
C HIS A 214 -4.15 -6.72 9.12
N THR A 215 -2.98 -6.56 8.48
CA THR A 215 -1.93 -5.69 9.03
C THR A 215 -2.23 -4.24 8.68
N LEU A 216 -2.45 -3.40 9.69
CA LEU A 216 -2.49 -1.95 9.58
C LEU A 216 -1.11 -1.37 9.89
N ILE A 217 -0.66 -0.44 9.05
CA ILE A 217 0.63 0.24 9.15
C ILE A 217 0.38 1.71 9.46
N THR A 218 0.97 2.22 10.54
CA THR A 218 0.85 3.61 11.00
C THR A 218 2.20 4.18 11.45
N PRO A 219 2.39 5.52 11.53
CA PRO A 219 3.53 6.11 12.20
C PRO A 219 3.69 5.65 13.66
N ALA A 220 4.92 5.33 14.05
CA ALA A 220 5.37 5.13 15.44
C ALA A 220 6.44 6.14 15.87
N GLY A 221 6.91 6.97 14.95
CA GLY A 221 7.98 7.96 15.16
C GLY A 221 8.62 8.37 13.83
N PRO A 222 9.67 9.22 13.85
CA PRO A 222 10.39 9.62 12.65
C PRO A 222 10.96 8.41 11.90
N ASN A 223 10.49 8.16 10.68
CA ASN A 223 10.88 7.02 9.85
C ASN A 223 10.68 5.65 10.51
N LEU A 224 9.69 5.52 11.40
CA LEU A 224 9.34 4.28 12.09
C LEU A 224 7.85 3.98 11.93
N ALA A 225 7.52 2.79 11.45
CA ALA A 225 6.16 2.28 11.35
C ALA A 225 5.83 1.35 12.52
N ALA A 226 4.62 1.46 13.06
CA ALA A 226 3.97 0.41 13.85
C ALA A 226 3.24 -0.56 12.91
N LEU A 227 3.24 -1.84 13.26
CA LEU A 227 2.42 -2.87 12.64
C LEU A 227 1.38 -3.34 13.65
N SER A 228 0.10 -3.11 13.37
CA SER A 228 -1.02 -3.50 14.23
C SER A 228 -1.93 -4.48 13.50
N HIS A 229 -2.72 -5.25 14.24
CA HIS A 229 -3.86 -5.95 13.65
C HIS A 229 -5.02 -4.97 13.49
N ALA A 230 -5.78 -5.07 12.41
CA ALA A 230 -7.05 -4.38 12.23
C ALA A 230 -8.08 -5.32 11.61
N ALA A 231 -9.36 -5.10 11.89
CA ALA A 231 -10.46 -5.85 11.31
C ALA A 231 -11.55 -4.91 10.77
N PHE A 232 -12.26 -5.39 9.75
CA PHE A 232 -13.50 -4.75 9.31
C PHE A 232 -14.62 -5.09 10.29
N ASP A 233 -15.43 -4.09 10.63
CA ASP A 233 -16.62 -4.23 11.46
C ASP A 233 -17.81 -3.48 10.84
N ILE A 234 -19.00 -3.62 11.41
CA ILE A 234 -20.19 -2.84 11.02
C ILE A 234 -20.66 -2.01 12.21
N GLU A 235 -20.71 -0.70 12.03
CA GLU A 235 -21.19 0.25 13.03
C GLU A 235 -22.71 0.18 13.22
N PRO A 236 -23.27 0.71 14.33
CA PRO A 236 -24.72 0.71 14.57
C PRO A 236 -25.56 1.42 13.51
N ASP A 237 -24.96 2.34 12.74
CA ASP A 237 -25.61 3.03 11.60
C ASP A 237 -25.54 2.22 10.29
N GLY A 238 -24.96 1.02 10.31
CA GLY A 238 -24.84 0.12 9.18
C GLY A 238 -23.62 0.36 8.28
N ARG A 239 -22.82 1.41 8.51
CA ARG A 239 -21.57 1.63 7.76
C ARG A 239 -20.50 0.63 8.18
N ALA A 240 -19.63 0.25 7.25
CA ALA A 240 -18.43 -0.48 7.61
C ALA A 240 -17.43 0.45 8.34
N SER A 241 -16.65 -0.13 9.24
CA SER A 241 -15.49 0.52 9.89
C SER A 241 -14.28 -0.40 9.83
N ILE A 242 -13.10 0.15 10.15
CA ILE A 242 -11.83 -0.56 10.18
C ILE A 242 -11.17 -0.25 11.51
N ASN A 243 -11.24 -1.20 12.44
CA ASN A 243 -10.90 -1.01 13.84
C ASN A 243 -9.54 -1.64 14.14
N THR A 244 -8.65 -0.87 14.78
CA THR A 244 -7.35 -1.37 15.25
C THR A 244 -7.54 -2.25 16.49
N LEU A 245 -6.86 -3.40 16.52
CA LEU A 245 -7.05 -4.43 17.54
C LEU A 245 -5.79 -4.55 18.42
N GLY A 246 -5.92 -4.08 19.66
CA GLY A 246 -4.84 -4.13 20.65
C GLY A 246 -3.67 -3.21 20.33
N ASN A 247 -2.51 -3.53 20.89
CA ASN A 247 -1.26 -2.80 20.65
C ASN A 247 -0.58 -3.28 19.34
N PRO A 248 0.34 -2.48 18.77
CA PRO A 248 1.21 -2.94 17.70
C PRO A 248 1.95 -4.22 18.10
N TRP A 249 1.97 -5.20 17.18
CA TRP A 249 2.65 -6.47 17.38
C TRP A 249 4.12 -6.43 16.95
N ASP A 250 4.52 -5.43 16.16
CA ASP A 250 5.91 -5.16 15.80
C ASP A 250 6.10 -3.70 15.32
N THR A 251 7.35 -3.28 15.11
CA THR A 251 7.72 -2.02 14.45
C THR A 251 8.73 -2.27 13.33
N MET A 252 8.78 -1.37 12.34
CA MET A 252 9.71 -1.47 11.22
C MET A 252 10.24 -0.09 10.79
N ALA A 253 11.51 -0.04 10.37
CA ALA A 253 12.09 1.15 9.76
C ALA A 253 11.36 1.48 8.44
N ALA A 254 10.88 2.71 8.34
CA ALA A 254 10.10 3.25 7.22
C ALA A 254 10.90 4.26 6.37
N THR A 255 12.23 4.15 6.35
CA THR A 255 13.15 5.09 5.70
C THR A 255 13.09 5.11 4.16
N GLY A 256 12.32 4.22 3.53
CA GLY A 256 12.33 3.99 2.08
C GLY A 256 13.56 3.21 1.59
N VAL A 257 14.54 2.93 2.45
CA VAL A 257 15.71 2.12 2.09
C VAL A 257 15.34 0.64 2.05
N LYS A 258 15.73 -0.05 0.96
CA LYS A 258 15.49 -1.49 0.80
C LYS A 258 16.33 -2.27 1.81
N ALA A 259 15.68 -3.13 2.60
CA ALA A 259 16.39 -4.07 3.46
C ALA A 259 17.30 -5.01 2.64
N ALA A 260 18.44 -5.40 3.22
CA ALA A 260 19.41 -6.29 2.55
C ALA A 260 18.88 -7.72 2.31
N ARG A 261 17.83 -8.14 3.00
CA ARG A 261 17.20 -9.46 2.87
C ARG A 261 15.68 -9.32 2.86
N ARG A 262 15.02 -10.18 2.08
CA ARG A 262 13.56 -10.34 2.09
C ARG A 262 13.09 -10.77 3.49
N PRO A 263 11.90 -10.33 3.96
CA PRO A 263 11.23 -10.99 5.07
C PRO A 263 11.17 -12.51 4.86
N ASN A 264 11.39 -13.28 5.93
CA ASN A 264 11.28 -14.74 5.88
C ASN A 264 9.81 -15.17 5.68
N PRO A 265 9.53 -16.42 5.29
CA PRO A 265 8.16 -16.89 5.03
C PRO A 265 7.20 -16.71 6.21
N ALA A 266 7.65 -16.95 7.46
CA ALA A 266 6.82 -16.76 8.65
C ALA A 266 6.42 -15.29 8.87
N ARG A 267 7.34 -14.35 8.61
CA ARG A 267 7.04 -12.90 8.68
C ARG A 267 6.14 -12.45 7.53
N LEU A 268 6.26 -13.03 6.33
CA LEU A 268 5.31 -12.80 5.23
C LEU A 268 3.92 -13.33 5.56
N GLN A 269 3.83 -14.49 6.22
CA GLN A 269 2.57 -15.04 6.73
C GLN A 269 1.92 -14.06 7.71
N GLN A 270 2.66 -13.59 8.72
CA GLN A 270 2.17 -12.60 9.70
C GLN A 270 1.72 -11.28 9.05
N LEU A 271 2.48 -10.77 8.08
CA LEU A 271 2.18 -9.49 7.42
C LEU A 271 0.91 -9.53 6.55
N LEU A 272 0.75 -10.59 5.75
CA LEU A 272 -0.27 -10.65 4.69
C LEU A 272 -1.48 -11.49 5.07
N GLU A 273 -1.26 -12.51 5.88
CA GLU A 273 -2.25 -13.52 6.24
C GLU A 273 -2.18 -13.81 7.76
N PRO A 274 -2.26 -12.78 8.63
CA PRO A 274 -2.21 -12.93 10.07
C PRO A 274 -3.31 -13.88 10.56
N GLU A 275 -3.04 -14.58 11.66
CA GLU A 275 -4.01 -15.50 12.24
C GLU A 275 -5.23 -14.73 12.77
N PRO A 276 -6.45 -15.19 12.45
CA PRO A 276 -7.67 -14.48 12.80
C PRO A 276 -7.93 -14.50 14.31
N HIS A 277 -8.46 -13.40 14.86
CA HIS A 277 -8.65 -13.24 16.29
C HIS A 277 -9.92 -13.93 16.78
N LEU A 278 -9.88 -14.51 17.98
CA LEU A 278 -11.09 -14.89 18.70
C LEU A 278 -11.86 -13.61 19.09
N ARG A 279 -13.12 -13.48 18.63
CA ARG A 279 -14.02 -12.41 19.06
C ARG A 279 -14.97 -12.97 20.14
N PRO A 280 -15.23 -12.28 21.27
CA PRO A 280 -16.21 -12.69 22.29
C PRO A 280 -17.69 -12.69 21.83
N GLY A 281 -17.94 -12.67 20.52
CA GLY A 281 -19.24 -12.64 19.87
C GLY A 281 -19.08 -12.98 18.38
N LEU A 282 -20.18 -13.27 17.69
CA LEU A 282 -20.11 -13.69 16.29
C LEU A 282 -19.53 -12.58 15.40
N VAL A 283 -18.74 -12.96 14.39
CA VAL A 283 -18.33 -12.05 13.32
C VAL A 283 -19.60 -11.55 12.61
N PRO A 284 -19.81 -10.23 12.43
CA PRO A 284 -21.05 -9.72 11.89
C PRO A 284 -21.37 -10.37 10.55
N ASP A 285 -22.63 -10.74 10.40
CA ASP A 285 -23.18 -11.50 9.27
C ASP A 285 -22.75 -10.94 7.90
N ARG A 286 -22.69 -9.61 7.77
CA ARG A 286 -22.24 -8.91 6.55
C ARG A 286 -20.73 -9.09 6.30
N ILE A 287 -19.89 -8.99 7.33
CA ILE A 287 -18.43 -9.27 7.23
C ILE A 287 -18.22 -10.72 6.81
N SER A 288 -18.89 -11.66 7.49
CA SER A 288 -18.80 -13.10 7.22
C SER A 288 -19.23 -13.44 5.79
N ARG A 289 -20.33 -12.86 5.28
CA ARG A 289 -20.78 -13.06 3.89
C ARG A 289 -19.82 -12.42 2.89
N ALA A 290 -19.41 -11.17 3.10
CA ALA A 290 -18.51 -10.46 2.18
C ALA A 290 -17.17 -11.18 2.04
N TYR A 291 -16.56 -11.58 3.15
CA TYR A 291 -15.27 -12.27 3.16
C TYR A 291 -15.35 -13.66 2.52
N ASN A 292 -16.40 -14.42 2.79
CA ASN A 292 -16.61 -15.73 2.15
C ASN A 292 -16.93 -15.60 0.65
N GLY A 293 -17.66 -14.56 0.22
CA GLY A 293 -17.86 -14.24 -1.19
C GLY A 293 -16.53 -13.90 -1.88
N ALA A 294 -15.75 -12.99 -1.31
CA ALA A 294 -14.43 -12.63 -1.80
C ALA A 294 -13.42 -13.80 -1.78
N TYR A 295 -13.54 -14.76 -0.85
CA TYR A 295 -12.76 -16.00 -0.81
C TYR A 295 -13.19 -16.99 -1.91
N ARG A 296 -14.49 -17.18 -2.13
CA ARG A 296 -15.03 -18.16 -3.10
C ARG A 296 -15.08 -17.65 -4.54
N LEU A 297 -14.99 -16.33 -4.73
CA LEU A 297 -15.13 -15.64 -6.01
C LEU A 297 -14.52 -16.41 -7.18
N ALA A 298 -15.38 -16.84 -8.10
CA ALA A 298 -14.99 -17.55 -9.30
C ALA A 298 -14.56 -16.56 -10.41
N PHE A 299 -13.54 -16.96 -11.17
CA PHE A 299 -13.12 -16.26 -12.37
C PHE A 299 -13.18 -17.24 -13.53
N ASP A 300 -13.61 -16.75 -14.68
CA ASP A 300 -13.39 -17.49 -15.93
C ASP A 300 -11.87 -17.63 -16.18
N GLY A 301 -11.49 -18.76 -16.79
CA GLY A 301 -10.13 -19.02 -17.24
C GLY A 301 -9.83 -18.41 -18.61
N LEU A 302 -10.87 -18.17 -19.42
CA LEU A 302 -10.77 -17.68 -20.79
C LEU A 302 -11.07 -16.18 -20.90
N SER A 303 -12.23 -15.74 -20.41
CA SER A 303 -12.50 -14.30 -20.25
C SER A 303 -11.85 -13.77 -18.97
N ARG A 304 -11.36 -12.52 -19.02
CA ARG A 304 -10.78 -11.82 -17.86
C ARG A 304 -11.88 -11.34 -16.89
N ASN A 305 -12.91 -12.13 -16.63
CA ASN A 305 -14.10 -11.69 -15.88
C ASN A 305 -14.34 -12.55 -14.63
N ILE A 306 -15.11 -11.99 -13.70
CA ILE A 306 -15.74 -12.76 -12.61
C ILE A 306 -16.90 -13.57 -13.19
N SER A 307 -17.03 -14.83 -12.77
CA SER A 307 -18.11 -15.75 -13.20
C SER A 307 -19.10 -16.09 -12.08
N ASP A 308 -18.97 -15.45 -10.92
CA ASP A 308 -19.83 -15.65 -9.74
C ASP A 308 -21.10 -14.79 -9.84
N HIS A 309 -22.20 -15.39 -10.32
CA HIS A 309 -23.45 -14.68 -10.54
C HIS A 309 -24.13 -14.17 -9.26
N ASP A 310 -24.01 -14.89 -8.13
CA ASP A 310 -24.63 -14.49 -6.86
C ASP A 310 -23.93 -13.26 -6.29
N VAL A 311 -22.60 -13.24 -6.31
CA VAL A 311 -21.81 -12.08 -5.89
C VAL A 311 -22.05 -10.89 -6.83
N LEU A 312 -22.04 -11.11 -8.16
CA LEU A 312 -22.33 -10.06 -9.13
C LEU A 312 -23.75 -9.49 -8.99
N SER A 313 -24.73 -10.33 -8.65
CA SER A 313 -26.11 -9.91 -8.35
C SER A 313 -26.18 -9.06 -7.08
N ALA A 314 -25.50 -9.49 -6.01
CA ALA A 314 -25.44 -8.77 -4.73
C ALA A 314 -24.83 -7.36 -4.87
N VAL A 315 -23.81 -7.19 -5.72
CA VAL A 315 -23.16 -5.89 -6.00
C VAL A 315 -23.72 -5.17 -7.25
N SER A 316 -24.69 -5.74 -7.96
CA SER A 316 -25.21 -5.18 -9.24
C SER A 316 -25.75 -3.75 -9.16
N ARG A 317 -26.20 -3.32 -7.97
CA ARG A 317 -26.71 -1.97 -7.71
C ARG A 317 -25.62 -0.99 -7.22
N ARG A 318 -24.41 -1.47 -6.91
CA ARG A 318 -23.28 -0.64 -6.52
C ARG A 318 -22.57 -0.11 -7.77
N ARG A 319 -22.42 1.22 -7.83
CA ARG A 319 -21.58 1.93 -8.82
C ARG A 319 -20.25 2.39 -8.20
N SER A 320 -19.82 1.74 -7.13
CA SER A 320 -18.64 2.07 -6.34
C SER A 320 -17.38 1.55 -7.01
N GLY A 321 -16.92 2.33 -7.98
CA GLY A 321 -15.50 2.41 -8.32
C GLY A 321 -15.33 3.85 -8.80
N ARG A 322 -15.05 4.77 -7.86
CA ARG A 322 -15.23 6.22 -8.07
C ARG A 322 -14.73 6.63 -9.46
N PRO A 323 -15.58 7.19 -10.34
CA PRO A 323 -15.08 7.81 -11.56
C PRO A 323 -14.25 9.02 -11.16
N LEU A 324 -12.95 9.01 -11.47
CA LEU A 324 -12.09 10.17 -11.31
C LEU A 324 -12.49 11.24 -12.33
N GLY A 325 -13.28 12.23 -11.93
CA GLY A 325 -13.61 13.34 -12.82
C GLY A 325 -14.90 14.12 -12.56
N ALA A 326 -15.12 14.60 -11.34
CA ALA A 326 -15.89 15.84 -11.11
C ALA A 326 -15.58 16.37 -9.71
N ALA A 327 -14.71 17.38 -9.63
CA ALA A 327 -14.78 18.31 -8.51
C ALA A 327 -16.07 19.14 -8.68
N ALA A 328 -16.82 19.30 -7.60
CA ALA A 328 -17.89 20.29 -7.49
C ALA A 328 -17.32 21.60 -6.93
#